data_AF-A0A653V5V9-F1
#
_entry.id   AF-A0A653V5V9-F1
#
_cell.length_a   1.000
_cell.length_b   1.000
_cell.length_c   1.000
_cell.angle_alpha   90.00
_cell.angle_beta   90.00
_cell.angle_gamma   90.00
#
_symmetry.space_group_name_H-M   'P 1'
#
loop_
_entity.id
_entity.type
_entity.pdbx_description
1 polymer ?
#
loop_
_entity_poly.entity_id
_entity_poly.type
_entity_poly.pdbx_seq_one_letter_code
_entity_poly.pdbx_strand_id
1 'polypeptide(L)'
;MPTQQPRYTPAVLKEPANYGVLEQLAGTWVNYNPDNKTTGWGLHTTCLPSPGTNSETIPGKFHFLCQDYKEELTFTLVPGGVRNRGGANEQFSGAVKYEQSIHDLDGNLLHDENGMYLWLSTLYNHPADDESIMTDIGYPELSAGAGSDGPVYVPPYTVSRSGTIPHGSTVLLLGTDSEKKGKPEFPHGTAAWDPNHLAISPSMGLAGTTADTPINLDEPAPPWVHDPSLAERDPSGNRTYTQRILADDHYPYSVRPDLRLRDAIQDQEIKSFVLIEMRTREAGGSEGGLLNTPFVERFARVTEMNLRMWIETVFENGQEVLQLQYEQIQYFEFQFGTDGGTTRWPHIQINTLRKKA
;
A
#
# COMPACT_ATOMS: atom_id res chain seq x y z
N MET A 1 19.64 -13.47 -23.65
CA MET A 1 18.48 -13.76 -24.51
C MET A 1 17.27 -13.84 -23.60
N PRO A 2 16.10 -13.27 -23.94
CA PRO A 2 14.91 -13.51 -23.13
C PRO A 2 14.68 -15.02 -23.09
N THR A 3 14.62 -15.58 -21.89
CA THR A 3 14.33 -17.00 -21.67
C THR A 3 12.96 -17.29 -22.27
N GLN A 4 12.90 -18.16 -23.27
CA GLN A 4 11.65 -18.62 -23.86
C GLN A 4 10.80 -19.24 -22.75
N GLN A 5 9.52 -18.85 -22.67
CA GLN A 5 8.61 -19.41 -21.67
C GLN A 5 8.47 -20.92 -21.86
N PRO A 6 8.32 -21.69 -20.76
CA PRO A 6 8.08 -23.12 -20.85
C PRO A 6 6.78 -23.40 -21.63
N ARG A 7 6.72 -24.54 -22.33
CA ARG A 7 5.49 -24.96 -23.01
C ARG A 7 4.45 -25.43 -22.00
N TYR A 8 3.20 -25.01 -22.17
CA TYR A 8 2.08 -25.49 -21.39
C TYR A 8 1.87 -26.98 -21.65
N THR A 9 1.63 -27.73 -20.57
CA THR A 9 1.09 -29.08 -20.63
C THR A 9 0.01 -29.25 -19.57
N PRO A 10 -0.98 -30.15 -19.75
CA PRO A 10 -1.98 -30.42 -18.73
C PRO A 10 -1.42 -30.86 -17.37
N ALA A 11 -0.16 -31.31 -17.30
CA ALA A 11 0.50 -31.68 -16.05
C ALA A 11 0.63 -30.47 -15.09
N VAL A 12 0.82 -29.26 -15.62
CA VAL A 12 0.94 -28.02 -14.83
C VAL A 12 -0.28 -27.78 -13.94
N LEU A 13 -1.47 -28.24 -14.35
CA LEU A 13 -2.69 -28.13 -13.54
C LEU A 13 -2.66 -28.93 -12.24
N LYS A 14 -1.70 -29.86 -12.10
CA LYS A 14 -1.53 -30.72 -10.92
C LYS A 14 -0.37 -30.27 -10.03
N GLU A 15 0.43 -29.32 -10.48
CA GLU A 15 1.56 -28.79 -9.74
C GLU A 15 1.08 -27.83 -8.62
N PRO A 16 1.82 -27.72 -7.50
CA PRO A 16 1.54 -26.70 -6.50
C PRO A 16 1.65 -25.30 -7.11
N ALA A 17 0.90 -24.35 -6.56
CA ALA A 17 1.00 -22.97 -7.01
C ALA A 17 2.39 -22.42 -6.67
N ASN A 18 2.94 -21.62 -7.58
CA ASN A 18 4.09 -20.76 -7.26
C ASN A 18 3.56 -19.46 -6.66
N TYR A 19 3.80 -19.24 -5.36
CA TYR A 19 3.42 -18.00 -4.66
C TYR A 19 4.53 -16.93 -4.68
N GLY A 20 5.72 -17.25 -5.20
CA GLY A 20 6.88 -16.37 -5.16
C GLY A 20 7.16 -15.87 -3.73
N VAL A 21 7.44 -14.58 -3.60
CA VAL A 21 7.72 -13.96 -2.29
C VAL A 21 6.49 -13.92 -1.37
N LEU A 22 5.27 -14.04 -1.90
CA LEU A 22 4.04 -13.99 -1.11
C LEU A 22 3.87 -15.22 -0.21
N GLU A 23 4.58 -16.32 -0.47
CA GLU A 23 4.55 -17.51 0.39
C GLU A 23 4.94 -17.18 1.84
N GLN A 24 5.87 -16.25 2.01
CA GLN A 24 6.39 -15.85 3.33
C GLN A 24 5.31 -15.20 4.22
N LEU A 25 4.30 -14.57 3.59
CA LEU A 25 3.19 -13.92 4.28
C LEU A 25 2.23 -14.91 4.92
N ALA A 26 2.22 -16.19 4.54
CA ALA A 26 1.26 -17.17 5.04
C ALA A 26 1.20 -17.22 6.57
N GLY A 27 -0.02 -17.15 7.11
CA GLY A 27 -0.32 -17.12 8.54
C GLY A 27 -0.98 -15.82 9.00
N THR A 28 -1.22 -15.73 10.31
CA THR A 28 -1.80 -14.56 10.96
C THR A 28 -0.69 -13.70 11.56
N TRP A 29 -0.78 -12.40 11.33
CA TRP A 29 0.14 -11.39 11.81
C TRP A 29 -0.58 -10.44 12.76
N VAL A 30 0.09 -10.06 13.84
CA VAL A 30 -0.43 -9.13 14.84
C VAL A 30 0.62 -8.08 15.14
N ASN A 31 0.20 -6.93 15.70
CA ASN A 31 1.14 -5.87 16.09
C ASN A 31 2.30 -6.45 16.88
N TYR A 32 3.50 -6.08 16.47
CA TYR A 32 4.69 -6.34 17.24
C TYR A 32 5.06 -5.13 18.08
N ASN A 33 5.37 -5.40 19.35
CA ASN A 33 5.76 -4.38 20.30
C ASN A 33 7.09 -4.75 20.96
N PRO A 34 8.22 -4.22 20.48
CA PRO A 34 9.54 -4.58 20.99
C PRO A 34 9.84 -4.02 22.40
N ASP A 35 9.19 -2.94 22.84
CA ASP A 35 9.50 -2.26 24.11
C ASP A 35 8.50 -2.54 25.24
N ASN A 36 7.46 -3.33 24.96
CA ASN A 36 6.43 -3.76 25.90
C ASN A 36 5.71 -2.59 26.61
N LYS A 37 5.77 -1.36 26.06
CA LYS A 37 4.98 -0.22 26.53
C LYS A 37 3.56 -0.30 25.95
N THR A 38 2.57 0.28 26.63
CA THR A 38 1.14 0.15 26.33
C THR A 38 0.66 0.77 25.00
N THR A 39 1.56 1.26 24.13
CA THR A 39 1.23 1.81 22.80
C THR A 39 1.43 0.75 21.73
N GLY A 40 0.33 0.31 21.10
CA GLY A 40 0.32 -0.59 19.95
C GLY A 40 0.77 0.14 18.69
N TRP A 41 1.71 -0.43 17.95
CA TRP A 41 2.54 0.28 16.97
C TRP A 41 1.86 0.58 15.63
N GLY A 42 0.66 0.05 15.40
CA GLY A 42 -0.14 0.47 14.25
C GLY A 42 -0.49 1.94 14.42
N LEU A 43 -0.19 2.77 13.44
CA LEU A 43 -0.57 4.19 13.44
C LEU A 43 -1.27 4.50 12.14
N HIS A 44 -2.38 5.22 12.22
CA HIS A 44 -2.96 5.84 11.05
C HIS A 44 -3.12 7.34 11.23
N THR A 45 -2.97 8.06 10.12
CA THR A 45 -3.32 9.47 9.99
C THR A 45 -4.45 9.60 8.99
N THR A 46 -5.56 10.17 9.41
CA THR A 46 -6.79 10.29 8.61
C THR A 46 -7.25 11.74 8.62
N CYS A 47 -7.67 12.25 7.47
CA CYS A 47 -8.26 13.58 7.35
C CYS A 47 -9.72 13.46 6.91
N LEU A 48 -10.64 13.96 7.72
CA LEU A 48 -12.08 13.82 7.51
C LEU A 48 -12.75 15.19 7.39
N PRO A 49 -13.79 15.34 6.54
CA PRO A 49 -14.65 16.51 6.61
C PRO A 49 -15.20 16.71 8.03
N SER A 50 -15.17 17.94 8.53
CA SER A 50 -15.68 18.23 9.88
C SER A 50 -17.20 18.02 9.95
N PRO A 51 -17.76 17.61 11.11
CA PRO A 51 -19.21 17.50 11.28
C PRO A 51 -19.94 18.79 10.89
N GLY A 52 -21.03 18.66 10.12
CA GLY A 52 -21.82 19.79 9.63
C GLY A 52 -21.22 20.53 8.43
N THR A 53 -20.16 19.98 7.82
CA THR A 53 -19.46 20.59 6.67
C THR A 53 -19.42 19.61 5.49
N ASN A 54 -19.42 20.13 4.27
CA ASN A 54 -19.21 19.37 3.03
C ASN A 54 -18.90 20.31 1.87
N SER A 55 -18.56 19.74 0.71
CA SER A 55 -18.24 20.46 -0.52
C SER A 55 -19.39 21.29 -1.12
N GLU A 56 -20.61 21.12 -0.63
CA GLU A 56 -21.82 21.77 -1.16
C GLU A 56 -22.38 22.85 -0.22
N THR A 57 -21.87 22.94 1.01
CA THR A 57 -22.39 23.86 2.05
C THR A 57 -21.25 24.68 2.65
N ILE A 58 -20.53 24.11 3.61
CA ILE A 58 -19.36 24.71 4.25
C ILE A 58 -18.13 23.92 3.77
N PRO A 59 -17.46 24.35 2.70
CA PRO A 59 -16.30 23.64 2.18
C PRO A 59 -15.06 23.88 3.06
N GLY A 60 -14.03 23.07 2.85
CA GLY A 60 -12.69 23.39 3.32
C GLY A 60 -12.44 23.18 4.81
N LYS A 61 -13.35 22.56 5.58
CA LYS A 61 -13.18 22.30 7.02
C LYS A 61 -12.93 20.83 7.31
N PHE A 62 -11.80 20.56 7.97
CA PHE A 62 -11.33 19.20 8.21
C PHE A 62 -10.94 18.96 9.66
N HIS A 63 -11.13 17.71 10.05
CA HIS A 63 -10.63 17.14 11.28
C HIS A 63 -9.48 16.17 10.94
N PHE A 64 -8.37 16.33 11.64
CA PHE A 64 -7.23 15.42 11.54
C PHE A 64 -7.28 14.46 12.71
N LEU A 65 -7.14 13.17 12.42
CA LEU A 65 -7.04 12.10 13.39
C LEU A 65 -5.68 11.43 13.23
N CYS A 66 -4.94 11.31 14.32
CA CYS A 66 -3.77 10.45 14.43
C CYS A 66 -4.02 9.52 15.61
N GLN A 67 -4.11 8.21 15.35
CA GLN A 67 -4.54 7.25 16.37
C GLN A 67 -3.73 5.94 16.25
N ASP A 68 -3.34 5.43 17.41
CA ASP A 68 -2.78 4.10 17.56
C ASP A 68 -3.87 3.03 17.42
N TYR A 69 -3.51 1.87 16.86
CA TYR A 69 -4.46 0.78 16.65
C TYR A 69 -3.84 -0.61 16.83
N LYS A 70 -4.71 -1.58 17.07
CA LYS A 70 -4.44 -3.02 17.01
C LYS A 70 -4.93 -3.59 15.68
N GLU A 71 -4.18 -4.52 15.13
CA GLU A 71 -4.45 -5.16 13.84
C GLU A 71 -4.20 -6.66 13.93
N GLU A 72 -5.11 -7.40 13.31
CA GLU A 72 -4.88 -8.77 12.89
C GLU A 72 -4.94 -8.83 11.37
N LEU A 73 -3.87 -9.32 10.75
CA LEU A 73 -3.73 -9.45 9.30
C LEU A 73 -3.41 -10.90 8.95
N THR A 74 -4.36 -11.60 8.34
CA THR A 74 -4.23 -13.03 8.02
C THR A 74 -4.06 -13.24 6.53
N PHE A 75 -3.06 -14.04 6.15
CA PHE A 75 -2.84 -14.46 4.77
C PHE A 75 -3.06 -15.97 4.62
N THR A 76 -3.92 -16.36 3.68
CA THR A 76 -4.23 -17.77 3.38
C THR A 76 -3.86 -18.12 1.95
N LEU A 77 -2.94 -19.06 1.78
CA LEU A 77 -2.57 -19.57 0.46
C LEU A 77 -3.75 -20.29 -0.19
N VAL A 78 -4.05 -19.96 -1.44
CA VAL A 78 -5.06 -20.67 -2.25
C VAL A 78 -4.38 -21.86 -2.92
N PRO A 79 -4.81 -23.11 -2.66
CA PRO A 79 -4.19 -24.28 -3.26
C PRO A 79 -4.32 -24.31 -4.79
N GLY A 80 -3.21 -24.64 -5.46
CA GLY A 80 -3.15 -24.79 -6.92
C GLY A 80 -3.00 -23.44 -7.66
N GLY A 81 -2.27 -23.46 -8.77
CA GLY A 81 -2.09 -22.27 -9.59
C GLY A 81 -3.41 -21.85 -10.26
N VAL A 82 -3.79 -20.58 -10.11
CA VAL A 82 -5.00 -20.03 -10.73
C VAL A 82 -4.70 -19.69 -12.19
N ARG A 83 -5.33 -20.40 -13.12
CA ARG A 83 -5.04 -20.31 -14.56
C ARG A 83 -5.81 -19.17 -15.24
N ASN A 84 -5.07 -18.27 -15.88
CA ASN A 84 -5.58 -17.26 -16.82
C ASN A 84 -5.27 -17.70 -18.26
N ARG A 85 -6.30 -17.76 -19.11
CA ARG A 85 -6.21 -18.26 -20.49
C ARG A 85 -6.13 -17.10 -21.48
N GLY A 86 -4.97 -16.91 -22.10
CA GLY A 86 -4.71 -15.91 -23.14
C GLY A 86 -4.59 -16.51 -24.55
N GLY A 87 -5.10 -17.73 -24.77
CA GLY A 87 -4.92 -18.47 -26.03
C GLY A 87 -3.51 -19.04 -26.10
N ALA A 88 -2.64 -18.45 -26.93
CA ALA A 88 -1.25 -18.87 -27.09
C ALA A 88 -0.36 -18.62 -25.84
N ASN A 89 -0.87 -17.85 -24.88
CA ASN A 89 -0.20 -17.58 -23.61
C ASN A 89 -1.10 -18.03 -22.46
N GLU A 90 -0.52 -18.72 -21.49
CA GLU A 90 -1.20 -19.13 -20.25
C GLU A 90 -0.43 -18.54 -19.07
N GLN A 91 -1.13 -17.91 -18.14
CA GLN A 91 -0.54 -17.45 -16.88
C GLN A 91 -1.11 -18.26 -15.73
N PHE A 92 -0.25 -18.60 -14.77
CA PHE A 92 -0.64 -19.28 -13.54
C PHE A 92 -0.32 -18.39 -12.35
N SER A 93 -1.36 -17.89 -11.69
CA SER A 93 -1.21 -17.00 -10.55
C SER A 93 -1.14 -17.78 -9.24
N GLY A 94 -0.17 -17.46 -8.40
CA GLY A 94 -0.16 -17.87 -7.00
C GLY A 94 -1.06 -16.94 -6.20
N ALA A 95 -2.25 -17.40 -5.80
CA ALA A 95 -3.22 -16.56 -5.10
C ALA A 95 -3.08 -16.71 -3.58
N VAL A 96 -3.07 -15.56 -2.88
CA VAL A 96 -3.01 -15.48 -1.41
C VAL A 96 -4.16 -14.58 -0.96
N LYS A 97 -5.15 -15.14 -0.27
CA LYS A 97 -6.20 -14.34 0.36
C LYS A 97 -5.62 -13.52 1.49
N TYR A 98 -6.14 -12.33 1.71
CA TYR A 98 -5.87 -11.58 2.93
C TYR A 98 -7.16 -11.11 3.59
N GLU A 99 -7.13 -11.04 4.92
CA GLU A 99 -8.17 -10.50 5.78
C GLU A 99 -7.49 -9.59 6.81
N GLN A 100 -7.92 -8.34 6.91
CA GLN A 100 -7.37 -7.32 7.80
C GLN A 100 -8.47 -6.80 8.71
N SER A 101 -8.23 -6.83 10.02
CA SER A 101 -9.16 -6.29 11.01
C SER A 101 -8.43 -5.36 11.96
N ILE A 102 -8.89 -4.12 12.05
CA ILE A 102 -8.25 -3.04 12.82
C ILE A 102 -9.22 -2.54 13.88
N HIS A 103 -8.71 -2.48 15.11
CA HIS A 103 -9.43 -2.00 16.28
C HIS A 103 -8.65 -0.88 16.96
N ASP A 104 -9.34 0.04 17.63
CA ASP A 104 -8.67 0.96 18.54
C ASP A 104 -8.06 0.21 19.74
N LEU A 105 -7.35 0.93 20.61
CA LEU A 105 -6.73 0.31 21.79
C LEU A 105 -7.75 -0.24 22.79
N ASP A 106 -8.98 0.29 22.79
CA ASP A 106 -10.11 -0.14 23.63
C ASP A 106 -10.86 -1.35 23.06
N GLY A 107 -10.57 -1.76 21.82
CA GLY A 107 -11.15 -2.91 21.16
C GLY A 107 -12.40 -2.62 20.32
N ASN A 108 -12.70 -1.35 20.03
CA ASN A 108 -13.76 -1.01 19.07
C ASN A 108 -13.26 -1.17 17.64
N LEU A 109 -14.09 -1.72 16.77
CA LEU A 109 -13.77 -1.90 15.34
C LEU A 109 -13.62 -0.53 14.65
N LEU A 110 -12.47 -0.31 14.01
CA LEU A 110 -12.19 0.87 13.19
C LEU A 110 -12.28 0.55 11.69
N HIS A 111 -11.79 -0.63 11.28
CA HIS A 111 -11.69 -1.03 9.88
C HIS A 111 -11.69 -2.54 9.73
N ASP A 112 -12.29 -3.05 8.65
CA ASP A 112 -12.29 -4.47 8.30
C ASP A 112 -12.32 -4.64 6.77
N GLU A 113 -11.27 -5.21 6.18
CA GLU A 113 -11.19 -5.40 4.73
C GLU A 113 -10.65 -6.78 4.36
N ASN A 114 -10.94 -7.20 3.12
CA ASN A 114 -10.40 -8.44 2.58
C ASN A 114 -10.13 -8.34 1.07
N GLY A 115 -9.39 -9.33 0.58
CA GLY A 115 -9.06 -9.42 -0.83
C GLY A 115 -8.05 -10.51 -1.14
N MET A 116 -7.28 -10.31 -2.21
CA MET A 116 -6.24 -11.24 -2.63
C MET A 116 -4.99 -10.51 -3.11
N TYR A 117 -3.84 -11.09 -2.79
CA TYR A 117 -2.59 -10.87 -3.49
C TYR A 117 -2.41 -11.95 -4.55
N LEU A 118 -1.91 -11.60 -5.72
CA LEU A 118 -1.59 -12.54 -6.79
C LEU A 118 -0.11 -12.42 -7.16
N TRP A 119 0.57 -13.55 -7.18
CA TRP A 119 1.88 -13.69 -7.83
C TRP A 119 1.68 -13.97 -9.31
N LEU A 120 2.23 -13.13 -10.20
CA LEU A 120 1.88 -13.07 -11.63
C LEU A 120 2.98 -13.59 -12.57
N SER A 121 4.12 -14.02 -12.03
CA SER A 121 5.35 -14.25 -12.82
C SER A 121 5.35 -15.55 -13.63
N THR A 122 4.44 -16.50 -13.37
CA THR A 122 4.48 -17.82 -14.02
C THR A 122 3.69 -17.80 -15.34
N LEU A 123 4.37 -17.99 -16.45
CA LEU A 123 3.79 -18.02 -17.80
C LEU A 123 4.23 -19.23 -18.62
N TYR A 124 3.36 -19.66 -19.52
CA TYR A 124 3.60 -20.75 -20.45
C TYR A 124 3.13 -20.38 -21.86
N ASN A 125 3.87 -20.88 -22.86
CA ASN A 125 3.44 -20.85 -24.25
C ASN A 125 2.51 -22.05 -24.53
N HIS A 126 1.32 -21.80 -25.07
CA HIS A 126 0.32 -22.82 -25.39
C HIS A 126 -0.06 -22.73 -26.88
N PRO A 127 0.80 -23.18 -27.79
CA PRO A 127 0.57 -23.02 -29.22
C PRO A 127 -0.60 -23.91 -29.67
N ALA A 128 -1.32 -23.47 -30.70
CA ALA A 128 -2.36 -24.27 -31.33
C ALA A 128 -1.79 -25.58 -31.90
N ASP A 129 -2.59 -26.63 -31.86
CA ASP A 129 -2.35 -27.92 -32.49
C ASP A 129 -3.52 -28.30 -33.40
N ASP A 130 -3.37 -29.38 -34.18
CA ASP A 130 -4.40 -29.81 -35.13
C ASP A 130 -5.74 -30.11 -34.44
N GLU A 131 -5.71 -30.64 -33.21
CA GLU A 131 -6.90 -30.97 -32.44
C GLU A 131 -7.66 -29.72 -31.99
N SER A 132 -6.98 -28.74 -31.38
CA SER A 132 -7.58 -27.47 -30.93
C SER A 132 -8.15 -26.66 -32.10
N ILE A 133 -7.44 -26.60 -33.23
CA ILE A 133 -7.92 -25.92 -34.45
C ILE A 133 -9.23 -26.53 -34.95
N MET A 134 -9.29 -27.87 -35.04
CA MET A 134 -10.47 -28.58 -35.54
C MET A 134 -11.64 -28.52 -34.55
N THR A 135 -11.36 -28.57 -33.25
CA THR A 135 -12.38 -28.55 -32.19
C THR A 135 -13.10 -27.21 -32.11
N ASP A 136 -12.37 -26.10 -32.24
CA ASP A 136 -12.93 -24.76 -32.09
C ASP A 136 -13.54 -24.20 -33.40
N ILE A 137 -13.76 -25.07 -34.39
CA ILE A 137 -14.31 -24.72 -35.72
C ILE A 137 -13.55 -23.55 -36.35
N GLY A 138 -12.25 -23.48 -36.05
CA GLY A 138 -11.37 -22.55 -36.72
C GLY A 138 -11.22 -23.02 -38.15
N TYR A 139 -11.59 -22.19 -39.11
CA TYR A 139 -10.88 -22.16 -40.38
C TYR A 139 -9.75 -21.12 -40.26
N PRO A 140 -8.71 -21.30 -39.41
CA PRO A 140 -7.68 -20.31 -39.32
C PRO A 140 -6.88 -20.31 -40.62
N GLU A 141 -6.47 -19.14 -41.07
CA GLU A 141 -5.46 -18.98 -42.13
C GLU A 141 -4.05 -19.44 -41.67
N LEU A 142 -3.95 -20.11 -40.51
CA LEU A 142 -2.73 -20.42 -39.78
C LEU A 142 -2.60 -21.93 -39.54
N SER A 143 -1.38 -22.45 -39.70
CA SER A 143 -1.03 -23.85 -39.46
C SER A 143 -0.92 -24.18 -37.97
N ALA A 144 -1.05 -25.47 -37.60
CA ALA A 144 -0.66 -25.93 -36.28
C ALA A 144 0.76 -25.48 -35.92
N GLY A 145 0.97 -25.15 -34.65
CA GLY A 145 2.20 -24.54 -34.14
C GLY A 145 2.31 -23.03 -34.40
N ALA A 146 1.43 -22.40 -35.19
CA ALA A 146 1.46 -20.95 -35.38
C ALA A 146 1.33 -20.21 -34.03
N GLY A 147 2.20 -19.21 -33.84
CA GLY A 147 2.30 -18.46 -32.57
C GLY A 147 3.31 -19.02 -31.57
N SER A 148 3.92 -20.19 -31.80
CA SER A 148 4.95 -20.77 -30.91
C SER A 148 6.21 -19.91 -30.78
N ASP A 149 6.57 -19.21 -31.86
CA ASP A 149 7.75 -18.33 -31.95
C ASP A 149 7.37 -16.84 -31.94
N GLY A 150 6.11 -16.53 -31.62
CA GLY A 150 5.61 -15.17 -31.52
C GLY A 150 6.25 -14.38 -30.36
N PRO A 151 6.05 -13.05 -30.32
CA PRO A 151 6.57 -12.24 -29.22
C PRO A 151 6.07 -12.77 -27.86
N VAL A 152 7.01 -12.99 -26.95
CA VAL A 152 6.73 -13.45 -25.59
C VAL A 152 6.15 -12.29 -24.80
N TYR A 153 4.91 -12.44 -24.31
CA TYR A 153 4.35 -11.48 -23.36
C TYR A 153 5.08 -11.60 -22.02
N VAL A 154 5.72 -10.52 -21.58
CA VAL A 154 6.33 -10.41 -20.25
C VAL A 154 5.49 -9.42 -19.46
N PRO A 155 4.82 -9.84 -18.36
CA PRO A 155 4.05 -8.95 -17.52
C PRO A 155 4.98 -7.87 -16.97
N PRO A 156 4.57 -6.60 -17.01
CA PRO A 156 5.33 -5.52 -16.39
C PRO A 156 5.36 -5.60 -14.85
N TYR A 157 4.49 -6.42 -14.25
CA TYR A 157 4.32 -6.56 -12.79
C TYR A 157 4.37 -8.03 -12.37
N THR A 158 5.00 -8.30 -11.23
CA THR A 158 5.12 -9.64 -10.64
C THR A 158 4.11 -9.87 -9.51
N VAL A 159 3.54 -8.79 -8.96
CA VAL A 159 2.57 -8.83 -7.86
C VAL A 159 1.36 -7.95 -8.17
N SER A 160 0.17 -8.39 -7.75
CA SER A 160 -0.99 -7.51 -7.61
C SER A 160 -1.69 -7.71 -6.27
N ARG A 161 -2.43 -6.69 -5.83
CA ARG A 161 -3.38 -6.76 -4.71
C ARG A 161 -4.72 -6.25 -5.18
N SER A 162 -5.79 -7.01 -4.96
CA SER A 162 -7.17 -6.52 -5.07
C SER A 162 -7.85 -6.58 -3.71
N GLY A 163 -8.67 -5.58 -3.38
CA GLY A 163 -9.31 -5.47 -2.07
C GLY A 163 -10.66 -4.77 -2.10
N THR A 164 -11.56 -5.17 -1.21
CA THR A 164 -12.86 -4.52 -0.98
C THR A 164 -12.84 -3.80 0.36
N ILE A 165 -13.03 -2.49 0.32
CA ILE A 165 -12.84 -1.60 1.47
C ILE A 165 -14.21 -1.20 2.02
N PRO A 166 -14.48 -1.37 3.33
CA PRO A 166 -15.81 -1.20 3.93
C PRO A 166 -16.31 0.25 3.86
N HIS A 167 -15.41 1.20 3.60
CA HIS A 167 -15.74 2.60 3.38
C HIS A 167 -16.34 2.88 2.00
N GLY A 168 -16.53 1.87 1.15
CA GLY A 168 -17.19 1.99 -0.14
C GLY A 168 -16.23 2.20 -1.31
N SER A 169 -15.08 1.53 -1.29
CA SER A 169 -14.12 1.52 -2.39
C SER A 169 -13.64 0.11 -2.70
N THR A 170 -13.24 -0.14 -3.95
CA THR A 170 -12.56 -1.37 -4.37
C THR A 170 -11.26 -0.99 -5.05
N VAL A 171 -10.18 -1.72 -4.75
CA VAL A 171 -8.82 -1.39 -5.21
C VAL A 171 -8.23 -2.51 -6.05
N LEU A 172 -7.39 -2.14 -7.01
CA LEU A 172 -6.42 -3.00 -7.68
C LEU A 172 -5.08 -2.26 -7.70
N LEU A 173 -4.06 -2.82 -7.05
CA LEU A 173 -2.70 -2.34 -7.11
C LEU A 173 -1.87 -3.35 -7.91
N LEU A 174 -0.93 -2.83 -8.69
CA LEU A 174 0.06 -3.62 -9.44
C LEU A 174 1.44 -3.22 -8.96
N GLY A 175 2.41 -4.12 -9.08
CA GLY A 175 3.76 -3.83 -8.60
C GLY A 175 4.76 -4.96 -8.76
N THR A 176 5.90 -4.78 -8.10
CA THR A 176 7.04 -5.70 -8.17
C THR A 176 7.68 -5.89 -6.80
N ASP A 177 8.50 -6.92 -6.70
CA ASP A 177 9.30 -7.24 -5.53
C ASP A 177 10.80 -7.03 -5.80
N SER A 178 11.55 -6.79 -4.73
CA SER A 178 13.02 -6.77 -4.74
C SER A 178 13.58 -7.27 -3.42
N GLU A 179 14.79 -7.82 -3.43
CA GLU A 179 15.47 -8.29 -2.22
C GLU A 179 16.71 -7.44 -1.93
N LYS A 180 16.91 -7.10 -0.66
CA LYS A 180 18.09 -6.35 -0.19
C LYS A 180 18.65 -6.95 1.10
N LYS A 181 19.97 -6.85 1.28
CA LYS A 181 20.66 -7.21 2.52
C LYS A 181 20.61 -6.04 3.51
N GLY A 182 20.63 -6.35 4.80
CA GLY A 182 20.55 -5.36 5.88
C GLY A 182 19.11 -4.96 6.21
N LYS A 183 18.97 -3.90 7.02
CA LYS A 183 17.67 -3.31 7.40
C LYS A 183 17.15 -2.32 6.34
N PRO A 184 15.83 -2.10 6.24
CA PRO A 184 15.30 -0.99 5.45
C PRO A 184 15.88 0.35 5.89
N GLU A 185 16.09 1.24 4.93
CA GLU A 185 16.58 2.60 5.17
C GLU A 185 15.40 3.59 5.18
N PHE A 186 15.34 4.40 6.24
CA PHE A 186 14.37 5.48 6.39
C PHE A 186 15.09 6.81 6.60
N PRO A 187 14.47 7.94 6.23
CA PRO A 187 15.14 9.22 6.32
C PRO A 187 15.24 9.77 7.74
N HIS A 188 16.15 10.74 7.89
CA HIS A 188 16.43 11.48 9.11
C HIS A 188 16.51 12.97 8.83
N GLY A 189 16.45 13.78 9.88
CA GLY A 189 16.69 15.20 9.81
C GLY A 189 15.69 15.91 8.89
N THR A 190 16.23 16.78 8.05
CA THR A 190 15.48 17.48 7.00
C THR A 190 15.12 16.60 5.80
N ALA A 191 15.82 15.48 5.58
CA ALA A 191 15.46 14.54 4.51
C ALA A 191 14.14 13.81 4.81
N ALA A 192 13.72 13.80 6.08
CA ALA A 192 12.42 13.29 6.48
C ALA A 192 11.26 14.20 6.03
N TRP A 193 11.51 15.42 5.56
CA TRP A 193 10.47 16.29 4.99
C TRP A 193 10.24 16.00 3.50
N ASP A 194 9.72 14.81 3.19
CA ASP A 194 9.40 14.38 1.81
C ASP A 194 7.88 14.33 1.60
N PRO A 195 7.29 15.21 0.78
CA PRO A 195 5.85 15.30 0.58
C PRO A 195 5.16 14.02 0.10
N ASN A 196 5.90 13.04 -0.44
CA ASN A 196 5.33 11.74 -0.83
C ASN A 196 4.96 10.85 0.37
N HIS A 197 5.46 11.18 1.56
CA HIS A 197 5.29 10.40 2.80
C HIS A 197 4.69 11.23 3.95
N LEU A 198 4.45 12.53 3.74
CA LEU A 198 3.84 13.38 4.77
C LEU A 198 2.34 13.19 4.81
N ALA A 199 1.74 13.25 6.00
CA ALA A 199 0.31 13.45 6.20
C ALA A 199 -0.17 14.87 5.79
N ILE A 200 0.71 15.66 5.18
CA ILE A 200 0.49 17.04 4.74
C ILE A 200 0.56 17.07 3.22
N SER A 201 -0.51 17.54 2.58
CA SER A 201 -0.54 17.62 1.12
C SER A 201 0.31 18.77 0.56
N PRO A 202 1.06 18.55 -0.54
CA PRO A 202 1.69 19.62 -1.31
C PRO A 202 0.74 20.74 -1.72
N SER A 203 -0.48 20.39 -2.13
CA SER A 203 -1.49 21.36 -2.59
C SER A 203 -1.99 22.27 -1.48
N MET A 204 -1.77 21.91 -0.22
CA MET A 204 -2.06 22.81 0.87
C MET A 204 -0.98 23.88 1.00
N GLY A 205 0.28 23.64 0.56
CA GLY A 205 1.39 24.59 0.72
C GLY A 205 2.46 24.18 1.75
N LEU A 206 2.45 22.94 2.26
CA LEU A 206 3.52 22.33 3.08
C LEU A 206 4.00 23.18 4.27
N ALA A 207 3.11 23.74 5.08
CA ALA A 207 3.44 24.67 6.18
C ALA A 207 4.18 25.95 5.75
N GLY A 208 4.19 26.29 4.47
CA GLY A 208 5.02 27.36 3.91
C GLY A 208 6.51 27.03 3.90
N THR A 209 6.88 25.75 3.88
CA THR A 209 8.24 25.28 3.65
C THR A 209 8.58 25.32 2.15
N THR A 210 9.87 25.39 1.84
CA THR A 210 10.41 25.21 0.48
C THR A 210 11.46 24.11 0.50
N ALA A 211 11.97 23.73 -0.68
CA ALA A 211 13.11 22.80 -0.77
C ALA A 211 14.33 23.27 0.04
N ASP A 212 14.51 24.60 0.18
CA ASP A 212 15.60 25.20 0.95
C ASP A 212 15.29 25.36 2.45
N THR A 213 14.02 25.22 2.85
CA THR A 213 13.56 25.41 4.23
C THR A 213 12.66 24.28 4.73
N PRO A 214 13.10 23.00 4.64
CA PRO A 214 12.35 21.86 5.18
C PRO A 214 12.30 21.92 6.72
N ILE A 215 11.30 21.25 7.31
CA ILE A 215 11.26 21.04 8.76
C ILE A 215 12.09 19.78 9.09
N ASN A 216 13.00 19.89 10.05
CA ASN A 216 13.69 18.74 10.59
C ASN A 216 12.72 17.95 11.50
N LEU A 217 12.44 16.68 11.15
CA LEU A 217 11.49 15.84 11.90
C LEU A 217 12.13 15.04 13.04
N ASP A 218 13.44 15.15 13.24
CA ASP A 218 14.14 14.60 14.41
C ASP A 218 14.32 15.66 15.54
N GLU A 219 13.84 16.89 15.32
CA GLU A 219 13.88 18.00 16.28
C GLU A 219 12.46 18.35 16.77
N PRO A 220 12.29 19.09 17.88
CA PRO A 220 10.98 19.58 18.29
C PRO A 220 10.29 20.41 17.19
N ALA A 221 8.96 20.32 17.15
CA ALA A 221 8.16 21.08 16.20
C ALA A 221 8.50 22.60 16.24
N PRO A 222 8.50 23.30 15.09
CA PRO A 222 8.88 24.71 15.05
C PRO A 222 8.06 25.59 16.02
N PRO A 223 8.63 26.65 16.62
CA PRO A 223 7.96 27.42 17.67
C PRO A 223 6.58 27.99 17.29
N TRP A 224 6.35 28.30 16.01
CA TRP A 224 5.07 28.83 15.53
C TRP A 224 3.91 27.83 15.68
N VAL A 225 4.21 26.54 15.78
CA VAL A 225 3.21 25.46 15.96
C VAL A 225 2.42 25.67 17.25
N HIS A 226 2.99 26.32 18.26
CA HIS A 226 2.32 26.60 19.53
C HIS A 226 1.74 28.02 19.63
N ASP A 227 1.71 28.79 18.54
CA ASP A 227 1.12 30.13 18.54
C ASP A 227 -0.43 30.06 18.48
N PRO A 228 -1.15 30.41 19.55
CA PRO A 228 -2.60 30.32 19.59
C PRO A 228 -3.29 31.37 18.71
N SER A 229 -2.60 32.45 18.35
CA SER A 229 -3.13 33.53 17.51
C SER A 229 -3.10 33.20 16.01
N LEU A 230 -2.47 32.08 15.62
CA LEU A 230 -2.34 31.70 14.21
C LEU A 230 -3.71 31.53 13.55
N ALA A 231 -4.65 30.87 14.22
CA ALA A 231 -6.00 30.67 13.70
C ALA A 231 -6.79 31.97 13.49
N GLU A 232 -6.47 33.04 14.23
CA GLU A 232 -7.10 34.36 14.06
C GLU A 232 -6.51 35.13 12.87
N ARG A 233 -5.19 34.99 12.66
CA ARG A 233 -4.46 35.67 11.56
C ARG A 233 -4.57 34.96 10.23
N ASP A 234 -4.74 33.64 10.26
CA ASP A 234 -4.81 32.76 9.08
C ASP A 234 -5.96 31.72 9.19
N PRO A 235 -7.21 32.17 9.42
CA PRO A 235 -8.35 31.28 9.58
C PRO A 235 -8.64 30.59 8.24
N SER A 236 -8.23 29.33 8.10
CA SER A 236 -8.30 28.51 6.88
C SER A 236 -7.08 28.55 5.97
N GLY A 237 -5.97 29.17 6.38
CA GLY A 237 -4.73 29.00 5.64
C GLY A 237 -3.99 27.73 5.98
N ASN A 238 -3.06 27.40 5.11
CA ASN A 238 -2.25 26.19 5.18
C ASN A 238 -1.63 25.96 6.55
N ARG A 239 -0.98 26.99 7.08
CA ARG A 239 -0.21 26.89 8.33
C ARG A 239 -1.11 26.53 9.50
N THR A 240 -2.33 27.07 9.55
CA THR A 240 -3.31 26.72 10.59
C THR A 240 -3.76 25.26 10.50
N TYR A 241 -3.93 24.69 9.30
CA TYR A 241 -4.26 23.27 9.16
C TYR A 241 -3.09 22.37 9.53
N THR A 242 -1.89 22.72 9.06
CA THR A 242 -0.68 21.95 9.36
C THR A 242 -0.23 22.08 10.81
N GLN A 243 -0.59 23.18 11.50
CA GLN A 243 -0.35 23.38 12.93
C GLN A 243 -0.86 22.20 13.75
N ARG A 244 -2.08 21.72 13.47
CA ARG A 244 -2.69 20.61 14.21
C ARG A 244 -1.93 19.29 14.04
N ILE A 245 -1.41 19.05 12.84
CA ILE A 245 -0.62 17.85 12.54
C ILE A 245 0.73 17.91 13.28
N LEU A 246 1.40 19.07 13.21
CA LEU A 246 2.70 19.29 13.87
C LEU A 246 2.61 19.38 15.40
N ALA A 247 1.45 19.80 15.93
CA ALA A 247 1.20 19.93 17.36
C ALA A 247 0.64 18.65 18.01
N ASP A 248 0.35 17.61 17.22
CA ASP A 248 -0.22 16.36 17.71
C ASP A 248 0.77 15.64 18.65
N ASP A 249 0.24 14.98 19.69
CA ASP A 249 1.04 14.26 20.68
C ASP A 249 1.85 13.10 20.06
N HIS A 250 1.47 12.60 18.88
CA HIS A 250 2.21 11.60 18.13
C HIS A 250 3.35 12.17 17.28
N TYR A 251 3.63 13.48 17.32
CA TYR A 251 4.76 14.07 16.61
C TYR A 251 6.08 13.31 16.92
N PRO A 252 6.90 12.97 15.90
CA PRO A 252 6.81 13.37 14.49
C PRO A 252 5.95 12.44 13.61
N TYR A 253 5.42 11.35 14.15
CA TYR A 253 4.69 10.33 13.38
C TYR A 253 3.35 10.82 12.86
N SER A 254 2.70 11.77 13.53
CA SER A 254 1.51 12.46 13.00
C SER A 254 1.79 13.16 11.66
N VAL A 255 3.03 13.60 11.45
CA VAL A 255 3.47 14.29 10.23
C VAL A 255 3.96 13.30 9.21
N ARG A 256 4.75 12.32 9.62
CA ARG A 256 5.36 11.31 8.75
C ARG A 256 5.34 9.93 9.43
N PRO A 257 4.27 9.14 9.23
CA PRO A 257 4.07 7.89 9.96
C PRO A 257 5.16 6.83 9.75
N ASP A 258 5.80 6.76 8.58
CA ASP A 258 6.85 5.77 8.30
C ASP A 258 8.13 5.96 9.15
N LEU A 259 8.31 7.10 9.81
CA LEU A 259 9.35 7.26 10.85
C LEU A 259 9.11 6.36 12.06
N ARG A 260 7.87 5.92 12.31
CA ARG A 260 7.62 4.93 13.37
C ARG A 260 8.13 3.55 12.97
N LEU A 261 8.11 3.21 11.67
CA LEU A 261 8.69 1.97 11.16
C LEU A 261 10.22 1.97 11.35
N ARG A 262 10.87 3.10 11.04
CA ARG A 262 12.29 3.35 11.31
C ARG A 262 12.65 3.08 12.77
N ASP A 263 11.89 3.67 13.69
CA ASP A 263 12.21 3.62 15.11
C ASP A 263 11.93 2.24 15.72
N ALA A 264 10.97 1.48 15.16
CA ALA A 264 10.70 0.10 15.56
C ALA A 264 11.86 -0.88 15.25
N ILE A 265 12.69 -0.57 14.24
CA ILE A 265 13.79 -1.45 13.78
C ILE A 265 15.18 -0.94 14.16
N GLN A 266 15.29 0.19 14.86
CA GLN A 266 16.56 0.86 15.12
C GLN A 266 17.56 -0.08 15.83
N ASP A 267 17.09 -0.82 16.85
CA ASP A 267 17.88 -1.74 17.68
C ASP A 267 17.79 -3.20 17.23
N GLN A 268 17.13 -3.49 16.10
CA GLN A 268 17.00 -4.85 15.58
C GLN A 268 18.18 -5.23 14.68
N GLU A 269 18.58 -6.50 14.74
CA GLU A 269 19.53 -7.10 13.81
C GLU A 269 18.79 -7.71 12.62
N ILE A 270 18.56 -6.90 11.57
CA ILE A 270 17.90 -7.35 10.35
C ILE A 270 18.95 -7.80 9.32
N LYS A 271 18.85 -9.06 8.87
CA LYS A 271 19.80 -9.66 7.93
C LYS A 271 19.50 -9.29 6.48
N SER A 272 18.23 -9.27 6.13
CA SER A 272 17.72 -8.95 4.79
C SER A 272 16.23 -8.63 4.85
N PHE A 273 15.72 -8.08 3.75
CA PHE A 273 14.29 -7.94 3.53
C PHE A 273 13.93 -8.12 2.05
N VAL A 274 12.70 -8.59 1.83
CA VAL A 274 12.00 -8.45 0.55
C VAL A 274 11.10 -7.22 0.63
N LEU A 275 11.25 -6.31 -0.32
CA LEU A 275 10.39 -5.15 -0.51
C LEU A 275 9.40 -5.41 -1.64
N ILE A 276 8.11 -5.36 -1.34
CA ILE A 276 7.03 -5.38 -2.32
C ILE A 276 6.47 -3.97 -2.42
N GLU A 277 6.53 -3.39 -3.62
CA GLU A 277 5.97 -2.05 -3.90
C GLU A 277 4.85 -2.18 -4.91
N MET A 278 3.67 -1.70 -4.55
CA MET A 278 2.52 -1.68 -5.43
C MET A 278 1.82 -0.34 -5.40
N ARG A 279 1.16 0.01 -6.51
CA ARG A 279 0.44 1.26 -6.67
C ARG A 279 -0.73 1.10 -7.62
N THR A 280 -1.70 2.01 -7.55
CA THR A 280 -2.82 2.05 -8.50
C THR A 280 -2.46 2.74 -9.80
N ARG A 281 -1.46 3.63 -9.81
CA ARG A 281 -1.00 4.38 -11.00
C ARG A 281 0.45 4.07 -11.30
N GLU A 282 0.72 3.55 -12.49
CA GLU A 282 2.03 3.04 -12.89
C GLU A 282 2.61 3.82 -14.06
N ALA A 283 3.93 4.01 -14.07
CA ALA A 283 4.60 4.70 -15.17
C ALA A 283 4.84 3.72 -16.33
N GLY A 284 4.19 3.94 -17.48
CA GLY A 284 4.53 3.27 -18.74
C GLY A 284 3.99 1.84 -18.94
N GLY A 285 2.97 1.43 -18.18
CA GLY A 285 2.33 0.11 -18.29
C GLY A 285 0.81 0.15 -18.05
N SER A 286 0.19 -1.03 -17.93
CA SER A 286 -1.20 -1.15 -17.47
C SER A 286 -1.33 -0.62 -16.05
N GLU A 287 -2.32 0.23 -15.81
CA GLU A 287 -2.58 0.73 -14.46
C GLU A 287 -3.47 -0.24 -13.68
N GLY A 288 -3.33 -0.19 -12.36
CA GLY A 288 -4.35 -0.71 -11.46
C GLY A 288 -5.57 0.21 -11.49
N GLY A 289 -6.26 0.34 -10.36
CA GLY A 289 -7.35 1.29 -10.28
C GLY A 289 -8.06 1.28 -8.95
N LEU A 290 -8.93 2.27 -8.81
CA LEU A 290 -9.87 2.37 -7.71
C LEU A 290 -11.26 2.64 -8.27
N LEU A 291 -12.26 2.05 -7.63
CA LEU A 291 -13.66 2.36 -7.84
C LEU A 291 -14.27 2.82 -6.52
N ASN A 292 -15.04 3.89 -6.58
CA ASN A 292 -15.72 4.47 -5.42
C ASN A 292 -17.23 4.29 -5.56
N THR A 293 -17.90 4.07 -4.44
CA THR A 293 -19.37 4.22 -4.36
C THR A 293 -19.76 5.68 -4.63
N PRO A 294 -21.02 5.95 -5.04
CA PRO A 294 -21.45 7.30 -5.37
C PRO A 294 -21.23 8.34 -4.27
N PHE A 295 -21.35 7.95 -2.99
CA PHE A 295 -21.11 8.85 -1.87
C PHE A 295 -19.63 9.23 -1.75
N VAL A 296 -18.75 8.23 -1.79
CA VAL A 296 -17.29 8.43 -1.72
C VAL A 296 -16.83 9.27 -2.91
N GLU A 297 -17.28 8.95 -4.12
CA GLU A 297 -16.94 9.69 -5.35
C GLU A 297 -17.35 11.18 -5.25
N ARG A 298 -18.46 11.47 -4.55
CA ARG A 298 -18.97 12.84 -4.42
C ARG A 298 -18.29 13.67 -3.34
N PHE A 299 -17.96 13.07 -2.19
CA PHE A 299 -17.59 13.82 -0.98
C PHE A 299 -16.19 13.55 -0.44
N ALA A 300 -15.60 12.40 -0.76
CA ALA A 300 -14.32 11.96 -0.21
C ALA A 300 -13.62 11.03 -1.21
N ARG A 301 -13.44 11.50 -2.45
CA ARG A 301 -13.03 10.66 -3.56
C ARG A 301 -11.63 10.11 -3.32
N VAL A 302 -11.48 8.79 -3.31
CA VAL A 302 -10.16 8.16 -3.27
C VAL A 302 -9.65 8.01 -4.70
N THR A 303 -8.49 8.58 -4.99
CA THR A 303 -7.98 8.70 -6.37
C THR A 303 -6.78 7.82 -6.69
N GLU A 304 -6.05 7.44 -5.64
CA GLU A 304 -4.78 6.72 -5.79
C GLU A 304 -4.43 6.04 -4.47
N MET A 305 -3.71 4.94 -4.57
CA MET A 305 -3.18 4.21 -3.43
C MET A 305 -1.79 3.66 -3.73
N ASN A 306 -0.88 3.82 -2.78
CA ASN A 306 0.47 3.26 -2.78
C ASN A 306 0.61 2.33 -1.56
N LEU A 307 1.31 1.22 -1.75
CA LEU A 307 1.63 0.26 -0.70
C LEU A 307 3.09 -0.16 -0.82
N ARG A 308 3.82 -0.06 0.28
CA ARG A 308 5.15 -0.65 0.46
C ARG A 308 5.07 -1.68 1.59
N MET A 309 5.58 -2.88 1.35
CA MET A 309 5.68 -3.93 2.37
C MET A 309 7.13 -4.42 2.45
N TRP A 310 7.65 -4.54 3.66
CA TRP A 310 8.95 -5.12 3.94
C TRP A 310 8.75 -6.42 4.71
N ILE A 311 9.09 -7.54 4.09
CA ILE A 311 9.16 -8.85 4.73
C ILE A 311 10.60 -9.03 5.18
N GLU A 312 10.85 -8.92 6.48
CA GLU A 312 12.20 -8.79 7.04
C GLU A 312 12.62 -10.07 7.76
N THR A 313 13.85 -10.50 7.54
CA THR A 313 14.49 -11.56 8.32
C THR A 313 15.27 -10.95 9.48
N VAL A 314 14.70 -11.05 10.68
CA VAL A 314 15.27 -10.48 11.91
C VAL A 314 15.96 -11.58 12.70
N PHE A 315 17.17 -11.32 13.18
CA PHE A 315 17.88 -12.21 14.09
C PHE A 315 17.65 -11.75 15.54
N GLU A 316 16.97 -12.58 16.33
CA GLU A 316 16.70 -12.32 17.75
C GLU A 316 16.78 -13.63 18.54
N ASN A 317 17.29 -13.57 19.77
CA ASN A 317 17.39 -14.72 20.67
C ASN A 317 18.09 -15.96 20.05
N GLY A 318 19.03 -15.75 19.13
CA GLY A 318 19.78 -16.81 18.46
C GLY A 318 19.04 -17.49 17.30
N GLN A 319 17.89 -16.97 16.86
CA GLN A 319 17.09 -17.50 15.77
C GLN A 319 16.67 -16.42 14.78
N GLU A 320 16.39 -16.82 13.54
CA GLU A 320 15.80 -15.96 12.54
C GLU A 320 14.27 -16.02 12.64
N VAL A 321 13.65 -14.84 12.70
CA VAL A 321 12.19 -14.67 12.73
C VAL A 321 11.77 -13.69 11.63
N LEU A 322 10.55 -13.87 11.11
CA LEU A 322 10.00 -12.93 10.12
C LEU A 322 9.35 -11.73 10.81
N GLN A 323 9.59 -10.52 10.28
CA GLN A 323 8.79 -9.32 10.53
C GLN A 323 8.05 -8.94 9.26
N LEU A 324 6.91 -8.27 9.42
CA LEU A 324 6.27 -7.55 8.33
C LEU A 324 6.10 -6.09 8.74
N GLN A 325 6.75 -5.18 8.03
CA GLN A 325 6.41 -3.76 8.06
C GLN A 325 5.61 -3.39 6.82
N TYR A 326 4.68 -2.45 6.92
CA TYR A 326 4.07 -1.85 5.74
C TYR A 326 3.76 -0.37 5.93
N GLU A 327 3.70 0.34 4.81
CA GLU A 327 3.16 1.68 4.68
C GLU A 327 2.14 1.69 3.55
N GLN A 328 0.94 2.12 3.87
CA GLN A 328 -0.18 2.25 2.94
C GLN A 328 -0.59 3.72 2.87
N ILE A 329 -0.49 4.35 1.70
CA ILE A 329 -0.88 5.74 1.49
C ILE A 329 -2.04 5.79 0.51
N GLN A 330 -3.20 6.26 0.95
CA GLN A 330 -4.39 6.46 0.14
C GLN A 330 -4.59 7.94 -0.04
N TYR A 331 -4.90 8.38 -1.24
CA TYR A 331 -5.05 9.79 -1.52
C TYR A 331 -6.50 10.13 -1.74
N PHE A 332 -7.02 10.94 -0.83
CA PHE A 332 -8.39 11.44 -0.87
C PHE A 332 -8.38 12.84 -1.44
N GLU A 333 -9.34 13.14 -2.31
CA GLU A 333 -9.58 14.49 -2.79
C GLU A 333 -10.69 15.14 -2.00
N PHE A 334 -10.40 16.35 -1.51
CA PHE A 334 -11.36 17.19 -0.82
C PHE A 334 -11.29 18.62 -1.33
N GLN A 335 -12.38 19.36 -1.17
CA GLN A 335 -12.33 20.81 -1.33
C GLN A 335 -11.62 21.46 -0.15
N PHE A 336 -10.63 22.31 -0.39
CA PHE A 336 -9.80 22.98 0.60
C PHE A 336 -9.89 24.50 0.46
N GLY A 337 -9.64 25.20 1.57
CA GLY A 337 -9.67 26.66 1.60
C GLY A 337 -11.07 27.26 1.52
N THR A 338 -11.13 28.58 1.48
CA THR A 338 -12.38 29.35 1.31
C THR A 338 -12.70 29.67 -0.16
N ASP A 339 -11.79 29.34 -1.08
CA ASP A 339 -11.92 29.55 -2.52
C ASP A 339 -12.46 28.33 -3.27
N GLY A 340 -12.65 27.20 -2.58
CA GLY A 340 -13.17 25.97 -3.17
C GLY A 340 -12.16 25.18 -4.00
N GLY A 341 -10.85 25.43 -3.81
CA GLY A 341 -9.79 24.64 -4.44
C GLY A 341 -9.85 23.16 -4.03
N THR A 342 -9.15 22.28 -4.74
CA THR A 342 -9.06 20.85 -4.38
C THR A 342 -7.70 20.55 -3.76
N THR A 343 -7.69 19.80 -2.66
CA THR A 343 -6.48 19.22 -2.09
C THR A 343 -6.52 17.71 -2.22
N ARG A 344 -5.35 17.12 -2.46
CA ARG A 344 -5.15 15.66 -2.45
C ARG A 344 -4.49 15.28 -1.14
N TRP A 345 -5.29 14.87 -0.17
CA TRP A 345 -4.83 14.62 1.20
C TRP A 345 -4.47 13.14 1.41
N PRO A 346 -3.23 12.83 1.82
CA PRO A 346 -2.82 11.47 2.13
C PRO A 346 -3.43 10.98 3.45
N HIS A 347 -4.04 9.81 3.40
CA HIS A 347 -4.35 8.96 4.54
C HIS A 347 -3.28 7.89 4.58
N ILE A 348 -2.58 7.79 5.71
CA ILE A 348 -1.39 6.96 5.82
C ILE A 348 -1.63 5.98 6.96
N GLN A 349 -1.41 4.71 6.69
CA GLN A 349 -1.49 3.63 7.66
C GLN A 349 -0.18 2.86 7.64
N ILE A 350 0.41 2.66 8.82
CA ILE A 350 1.66 1.93 8.99
C ILE A 350 1.52 0.91 10.10
N ASN A 351 2.25 -0.21 9.99
CA ASN A 351 2.39 -1.13 11.11
C ASN A 351 3.69 -1.94 11.03
N THR A 352 4.14 -2.41 12.19
CA THR A 352 5.16 -3.46 12.34
C THR A 352 4.50 -4.68 12.98
N LEU A 353 4.57 -5.82 12.31
CA LEU A 353 3.84 -7.03 12.65
C LEU A 353 4.79 -8.22 12.81
N ARG A 354 4.41 -9.15 13.69
CA ARG A 354 5.01 -10.49 13.82
C ARG A 354 3.94 -11.55 13.61
N LYS A 355 4.37 -12.75 13.22
CA LYS A 355 3.46 -13.90 13.18
C LYS A 355 2.91 -14.16 14.58
N LYS A 356 1.60 -14.35 14.67
CA LYS A 356 0.89 -14.76 15.88
C LYS A 356 1.40 -16.15 16.26
N ALA A 357 1.89 -16.27 17.50
CA ALA A 357 2.47 -17.49 18.05
C ALA A 357 1.45 -18.63 18.21
#